data_AF-A0A5S4H6B5-F1
#
_entry.id   AF-A0A5S4H6B5-F1
#
_cell.length_a   1.000
_cell.length_b   1.000
_cell.length_c   1.000
_cell.angle_alpha   90.00
_cell.angle_beta   90.00
_cell.angle_gamma   90.00
#
_symmetry.space_group_name_H-M   'P 1'
#
loop_
_entity.id
_entity.type
_entity.pdbx_description
1 polymer ?
#
loop_
_entity_poly.entity_id
_entity_poly.type
_entity_poly.pdbx_seq_one_letter_code
_entity_poly.pdbx_strand_id
1 'polypeptide(L)'
;MDLKDSEAVQGDQRGVAVPMTSQLRGGPACQEFVREIKDLYIGCGSPPSSSVNKIAPRLGEIYPLAHGRSTLPTSVSRSMLSQVVNGERLPSAHMLTVIVLSLERCGRENESLSPDQGPQDLAHWQRLLRRAKAEAASPARQRPAPDPQAQSATSDTVPADWDQTAASRGSTPPDSTAP
;
A
#
# COMPACT_ATOMS: atom_id res chain seq x y z
N MET A 1 40.36 41.22 -35.38
CA MET A 1 38.94 41.52 -35.68
C MET A 1 38.36 40.33 -36.39
N ASP A 2 37.06 40.12 -36.17
CA ASP A 2 36.19 39.03 -36.63
C ASP A 2 36.00 37.84 -35.67
N LEU A 3 34.95 38.07 -34.86
CA LEU A 3 34.11 37.15 -34.15
C LEU A 3 33.59 36.04 -35.07
N LYS A 4 33.46 34.83 -34.52
CA LYS A 4 32.35 33.96 -34.92
C LYS A 4 31.88 33.11 -33.74
N ASP A 5 30.79 33.60 -33.15
CA ASP A 5 29.86 32.89 -32.28
C ASP A 5 29.65 31.43 -32.69
N SER A 6 29.87 30.53 -31.74
CA SER A 6 29.32 29.17 -31.75
C SER A 6 28.37 29.05 -30.57
N GLU A 7 27.18 29.60 -30.77
CA GLU A 7 26.01 29.30 -29.96
C GLU A 7 25.36 27.98 -30.40
N ALA A 8 24.61 27.42 -29.45
CA ALA A 8 23.56 26.42 -29.58
C ALA A 8 23.96 24.95 -29.78
N VAL A 9 23.99 24.21 -28.66
CA VAL A 9 23.03 23.12 -28.45
C VAL A 9 22.57 23.16 -27.00
N GLN A 10 21.44 23.81 -26.79
CA GLN A 10 20.66 23.73 -25.57
C GLN A 10 19.94 22.38 -25.58
N GLY A 11 20.54 21.40 -24.89
CA GLY A 11 19.91 20.11 -24.65
C GLY A 11 18.68 20.31 -23.77
N ASP A 12 17.51 20.32 -24.40
CA ASP A 12 16.19 20.21 -23.79
C ASP A 12 16.12 18.89 -23.01
N GLN A 13 16.62 18.89 -21.77
CA GLN A 13 16.32 17.85 -20.80
C GLN A 13 14.91 18.12 -20.28
N ARG A 14 13.91 17.83 -21.12
CA ARG A 14 12.58 17.47 -20.69
C ARG A 14 12.71 16.27 -19.76
N GLY A 15 12.89 16.58 -18.47
CA GLY A 15 12.63 15.66 -17.38
C GLY A 15 11.19 15.20 -17.53
N VAL A 16 11.02 14.06 -18.19
CA VAL A 16 9.82 13.24 -18.05
C VAL A 16 9.70 12.95 -16.56
N ALA A 17 8.81 13.69 -15.91
CA ALA A 17 8.36 13.41 -14.57
C ALA A 17 7.76 12.00 -14.61
N VAL A 18 8.59 11.01 -14.28
CA VAL A 18 8.11 9.68 -13.93
C VAL A 18 7.20 9.91 -12.72
N PRO A 19 5.90 9.57 -12.75
CA PRO A 19 5.08 9.62 -11.57
C PRO A 19 5.60 8.56 -10.58
N MET A 20 6.54 8.97 -9.74
CA MET A 20 7.05 8.19 -8.64
C MET A 20 5.92 8.03 -7.63
N THR A 21 5.60 6.78 -7.33
CA THR A 21 4.69 6.34 -6.27
C THR A 21 3.20 6.53 -6.57
N SER A 22 2.72 5.80 -7.58
CA SER A 22 1.44 5.10 -7.38
C SER A 22 1.64 4.10 -6.25
N GLN A 23 1.57 4.57 -5.00
CA GLN A 23 1.16 3.67 -3.92
C GLN A 23 -0.11 2.99 -4.44
N LEU A 24 -0.25 1.69 -4.23
CA LEU A 24 -1.57 1.10 -4.26
C LEU A 24 -2.36 1.87 -3.20
N ARG A 25 -3.02 2.96 -3.61
CA ARG A 25 -4.07 3.65 -2.88
C ARG A 25 -5.28 2.72 -2.95
N GLY A 26 -5.03 1.52 -2.43
CA GLY A 26 -5.82 0.35 -2.64
C GLY A 26 -7.09 0.52 -1.83
N GLY A 27 -8.19 0.07 -2.41
CA GLY A 27 -9.41 -0.04 -1.65
C GLY A 27 -9.25 -1.00 -0.45
N PRO A 28 -10.32 -1.17 0.32
CA PRO A 28 -10.29 -1.99 1.54
C PRO A 28 -9.72 -3.41 1.33
N ALA A 29 -9.90 -4.04 0.17
CA ALA A 29 -9.40 -5.38 -0.08
C ALA A 29 -7.87 -5.41 -0.31
N CYS A 30 -7.32 -4.38 -0.96
CA CYS A 30 -5.86 -4.24 -1.06
C CYS A 30 -5.23 -4.00 0.32
N GLN A 31 -5.85 -3.15 1.15
CA GLN A 31 -5.36 -2.88 2.51
C GLN A 31 -5.42 -4.13 3.39
N GLU A 32 -6.50 -4.90 3.30
CA GLU A 32 -6.66 -6.19 3.97
C GLU A 32 -5.53 -7.16 3.58
N PHE A 33 -5.30 -7.34 2.27
CA PHE A 33 -4.21 -8.19 1.78
C PHE A 33 -2.83 -7.75 2.30
N VAL A 34 -2.53 -6.45 2.22
CA VAL A 34 -1.23 -5.90 2.65
C VAL A 34 -1.04 -6.04 4.16
N ARG A 35 -2.10 -5.80 4.95
CA ARG A 35 -2.05 -6.02 6.39
C ARG A 35 -1.75 -7.47 6.72
N GLU A 36 -2.51 -8.41 6.16
CA GLU A 36 -2.33 -9.83 6.47
C GLU A 36 -0.94 -10.33 6.05
N ILE A 37 -0.44 -9.97 4.86
CA ILE A 37 0.88 -10.45 4.43
C ILE A 37 2.02 -9.83 5.26
N LYS A 38 1.83 -8.61 5.76
CA LYS A 38 2.76 -7.96 6.66
C LYS A 38 2.73 -8.60 8.05
N ASP A 39 1.55 -8.93 8.55
CA ASP A 39 1.38 -9.63 9.82
C ASP A 39 2.03 -11.02 9.77
N LEU A 40 1.84 -11.76 8.66
CA LEU A 40 2.56 -13.01 8.40
C LEU A 40 4.08 -12.79 8.42
N TYR A 41 4.58 -11.82 7.64
CA TYR A 41 6.02 -11.53 7.56
C TYR A 41 6.63 -11.23 8.94
N ILE A 42 5.95 -10.43 9.76
CA ILE A 42 6.38 -10.09 11.12
C ILE A 42 6.29 -11.31 12.03
N GLY A 43 5.20 -12.07 11.98
CA GLY A 43 4.99 -13.30 12.76
C GLY A 43 6.05 -14.37 12.47
N CYS A 44 6.55 -14.43 11.23
CA CYS A 44 7.67 -15.29 10.84
C CYS A 44 9.06 -14.79 11.31
N GLY A 45 9.13 -13.73 12.12
CA GLY A 45 10.38 -13.14 12.59
C GLY A 45 11.04 -12.18 11.59
N SER A 46 10.28 -11.65 10.62
CA SER A 46 10.79 -10.75 9.57
C SER A 46 12.02 -11.30 8.82
N PRO A 47 11.91 -12.50 8.20
CA PRO A 47 13.06 -13.20 7.66
C PRO A 47 13.71 -12.41 6.51
N PRO A 48 15.06 -12.38 6.44
CA PRO A 48 15.75 -11.69 5.36
C PRO A 48 15.49 -12.39 4.03
N SER A 49 15.54 -11.63 2.94
CA SER A 49 15.32 -12.16 1.59
C SER A 49 16.27 -13.31 1.22
N SER A 50 17.46 -13.36 1.83
CA SER A 50 18.41 -14.46 1.66
C SER A 50 17.86 -15.79 2.20
N SER A 51 17.18 -15.79 3.34
CA SER A 51 16.55 -16.99 3.91
C SER A 51 15.38 -17.47 3.04
N VAL A 52 14.55 -16.54 2.57
CA VAL A 52 13.46 -16.84 1.62
C VAL A 52 13.99 -17.51 0.35
N ASN A 53 15.09 -17.00 -0.22
CA ASN A 53 15.71 -17.59 -1.41
C ASN A 53 16.38 -18.95 -1.19
N LYS A 54 16.76 -19.29 0.05
CA LYS A 54 17.25 -20.64 0.37
C LYS A 54 16.13 -21.68 0.37
N ILE A 55 14.91 -21.27 0.74
CA ILE A 55 13.75 -22.15 0.84
C ILE A 55 12.99 -22.26 -0.48
N ALA A 56 12.83 -21.15 -1.21
CA ALA A 56 12.09 -21.09 -2.48
C ALA A 56 12.38 -22.25 -3.47
N PRO A 57 13.64 -22.65 -3.75
CA PRO A 57 13.90 -23.76 -4.69
C PRO A 57 13.48 -25.13 -4.15
N ARG A 58 13.37 -25.29 -2.83
CA ARG A 58 13.02 -26.55 -2.15
C ARG A 58 11.52 -26.72 -1.96
N LEU A 59 10.72 -25.67 -2.22
CA LEU A 59 9.28 -25.70 -1.97
C LEU A 59 8.56 -26.80 -2.75
N GLY A 60 9.01 -27.12 -3.98
CA GLY A 60 8.42 -28.21 -4.76
C GLY A 60 8.65 -29.60 -4.17
N GLU A 61 9.73 -29.78 -3.40
CA GLU A 61 10.02 -31.02 -2.67
C GLU A 61 9.27 -31.07 -1.34
N ILE A 62 9.18 -29.93 -0.64
CA ILE A 62 8.53 -29.82 0.67
C ILE A 62 7.01 -29.88 0.55
N TYR A 63 6.45 -29.26 -0.49
CA TYR A 63 5.02 -29.20 -0.76
C TYR A 63 4.76 -29.72 -2.18
N PRO A 64 4.73 -31.05 -2.37
CA PRO A 64 4.54 -31.64 -3.69
C PRO A 64 3.18 -31.20 -4.24
N LEU A 65 3.21 -30.41 -5.31
CA LEU A 65 2.01 -30.04 -6.04
C LEU A 65 1.42 -31.31 -6.67
N ALA A 66 0.12 -31.55 -6.44
CA ALA A 66 -0.58 -32.68 -7.07
C ALA A 66 -0.38 -32.63 -8.59
N HIS A 67 -0.12 -33.81 -9.17
CA HIS A 67 0.54 -34.01 -10.46
C HIS A 67 0.02 -33.12 -11.60
N GLY A 68 0.96 -32.52 -12.36
CA GLY A 68 0.69 -31.96 -13.69
C GLY A 68 0.59 -30.43 -13.81
N ARG A 69 1.00 -29.64 -12.81
CA ARG A 69 0.95 -28.16 -12.92
C ARG A 69 2.27 -27.46 -12.59
N SER A 70 2.44 -26.31 -13.25
CA SER A 70 3.54 -25.36 -13.29
C SER A 70 4.56 -25.44 -12.16
N THR A 71 5.83 -25.44 -12.57
CA THR A 71 6.96 -25.19 -11.67
C THR A 71 6.74 -23.87 -10.92
N LEU A 72 6.91 -23.92 -9.60
CA LEU A 72 6.92 -22.70 -8.79
C LEU A 72 8.18 -21.89 -9.10
N PRO A 73 8.11 -20.55 -9.05
CA PRO A 73 9.31 -19.72 -9.08
C PRO A 73 10.30 -20.19 -8.00
N THR A 74 11.55 -20.38 -8.39
CA THR A 74 12.61 -20.90 -7.50
C THR A 74 13.33 -19.79 -6.73
N SER A 75 12.99 -18.53 -6.98
CA SER A 75 13.62 -17.38 -6.34
C SER A 75 12.64 -16.22 -6.18
N VAL A 76 12.89 -15.38 -5.17
CA VAL A 76 12.16 -14.16 -4.86
C VAL A 76 13.18 -13.05 -4.67
N SER A 77 13.17 -12.03 -5.53
CA SER A 77 14.09 -10.90 -5.37
C SER A 77 13.76 -10.11 -4.09
N ARG A 78 14.79 -9.53 -3.45
CA ARG A 78 14.61 -8.68 -2.27
C ARG A 78 13.64 -7.52 -2.53
N SER A 79 13.78 -6.89 -3.70
CA SER A 79 12.90 -5.80 -4.13
C SER A 79 11.45 -6.27 -4.25
N MET A 80 11.21 -7.42 -4.89
CA MET A 80 9.85 -7.98 -5.01
C MET A 80 9.23 -8.25 -3.64
N LEU A 81 9.97 -8.91 -2.74
CA LEU A 81 9.48 -9.20 -1.39
C LEU A 81 9.11 -7.90 -0.64
N SER A 82 10.00 -6.91 -0.68
CA SER A 82 9.77 -5.59 -0.08
C SER A 82 8.54 -4.90 -0.66
N GLN A 83 8.41 -4.87 -1.99
CA GLN A 83 7.28 -4.26 -2.67
C GLN A 83 5.95 -4.92 -2.31
N VAL A 84 5.94 -6.25 -2.15
CA VAL A 84 4.73 -7.00 -1.78
C VAL A 84 4.34 -6.74 -0.33
N VAL A 85 5.29 -6.85 0.61
CA VAL A 85 5.05 -6.66 2.05
C VAL A 85 4.63 -5.23 2.38
N ASN A 86 5.18 -4.24 1.68
CA ASN A 86 4.80 -2.84 1.84
C ASN A 86 3.56 -2.44 1.05
N GLY A 87 2.97 -3.37 0.28
CA GLY A 87 1.80 -3.05 -0.53
C GLY A 87 2.05 -2.08 -1.67
N GLU A 88 3.28 -2.03 -2.18
CA GLU A 88 3.63 -1.29 -3.39
C GLU A 88 3.26 -2.09 -4.66
N ARG A 89 3.17 -3.42 -4.54
CA ARG A 89 2.87 -4.32 -5.66
C ARG A 89 2.04 -5.54 -5.25
N LEU A 90 1.03 -5.87 -6.06
CA LEU A 90 0.33 -7.16 -5.95
C LEU A 90 1.09 -8.26 -6.71
N PRO A 91 1.43 -9.39 -6.08
CA PRO A 91 2.16 -10.48 -6.73
C PRO A 91 1.28 -11.27 -7.72
N SER A 92 1.90 -12.12 -8.55
CA SER A 92 1.18 -13.19 -9.26
C SER A 92 0.75 -14.28 -8.26
N ALA A 93 -0.21 -15.14 -8.63
CA ALA A 93 -0.66 -16.22 -7.76
C ALA A 93 0.49 -17.18 -7.39
N HIS A 94 1.30 -17.59 -8.38
CA HIS A 94 2.48 -18.44 -8.15
C HIS A 94 3.52 -17.76 -7.25
N MET A 95 3.77 -16.46 -7.45
CA MET A 95 4.73 -15.71 -6.62
C MET A 95 4.23 -15.57 -5.18
N LEU A 96 2.92 -15.35 -4.99
CA LEU A 96 2.32 -15.32 -3.65
C LEU A 96 2.50 -16.65 -2.93
N THR A 97 2.23 -17.76 -3.61
CA THR A 97 2.45 -19.11 -3.06
C THR A 97 3.89 -19.28 -2.59
N VAL A 98 4.88 -18.89 -3.41
CA VAL A 98 6.30 -19.00 -3.03
C VAL A 98 6.62 -18.14 -1.81
N ILE A 99 6.12 -16.89 -1.77
CA ILE A 99 6.36 -15.99 -0.64
C ILE A 99 5.77 -16.57 0.64
N VAL A 100 4.49 -16.92 0.67
CA VAL A 100 3.79 -17.43 1.87
C VAL A 100 4.47 -18.68 2.40
N LEU A 101 4.67 -19.70 1.55
CA LEU A 101 5.27 -20.97 1.98
C LEU A 101 6.72 -20.80 2.44
N SER A 102 7.47 -19.88 1.82
CA SER A 102 8.84 -19.58 2.27
C SER A 102 8.87 -18.87 3.62
N LEU A 103 7.94 -17.95 3.86
CA LEU A 103 7.84 -17.23 5.13
C LEU A 103 7.43 -18.17 6.27
N GLU A 104 6.40 -18.99 6.08
CA GLU A 104 5.98 -20.00 7.07
C GLU A 104 7.13 -20.95 7.41
N ARG A 105 7.87 -21.41 6.39
CA ARG A 105 9.02 -22.27 6.60
C ARG A 105 10.16 -21.56 7.33
N CYS A 106 10.47 -20.30 7.00
CA CYS A 106 11.43 -19.48 7.74
C CYS A 106 11.02 -19.33 9.21
N GLY A 107 9.75 -19.01 9.47
CA GLY A 107 9.24 -18.85 10.83
C GLY A 107 9.35 -20.13 11.64
N ARG A 108 9.17 -21.29 11.00
CA ARG A 108 9.37 -22.61 11.60
C ARG A 108 10.84 -22.88 11.93
N GLU A 109 11.75 -22.57 11.00
CA GLU A 109 13.20 -22.76 11.22
C GLU A 109 13.75 -21.84 12.32
N ASN A 110 13.09 -20.71 12.57
CA ASN A 110 13.43 -19.76 13.64
C ASN A 110 12.59 -19.95 14.92
N GLU A 111 11.82 -21.04 15.04
CA GLU A 111 10.93 -21.33 16.19
C GLU A 111 9.94 -20.19 16.53
N SER A 112 9.73 -19.27 15.60
CA SER A 112 8.88 -18.08 15.79
C SER A 112 7.40 -18.37 15.55
N LEU A 113 7.09 -19.50 14.91
CA LEU A 113 5.74 -19.98 14.62
C LEU A 113 5.58 -21.45 15.05
N SER A 114 4.38 -21.79 15.54
CA SER A 114 3.93 -23.14 15.94
C SER A 114 2.52 -23.39 15.38
N PRO A 115 2.08 -24.65 15.17
CA PRO A 115 2.58 -25.63 14.21
C PRO A 115 2.16 -25.33 12.75
N ASP A 116 2.71 -26.11 11.82
CA ASP A 116 2.61 -26.00 10.35
C ASP A 116 1.15 -25.88 9.83
N GLN A 117 0.70 -24.67 9.47
CA GLN A 117 -0.55 -24.52 8.72
C GLN A 117 -0.39 -24.94 7.25
N GLY A 118 0.86 -24.96 6.75
CA GLY A 118 1.25 -25.50 5.47
C GLY A 118 0.37 -25.02 4.30
N PRO A 119 0.10 -25.89 3.30
CA PRO A 119 -0.66 -25.50 2.12
C PRO A 119 -2.15 -25.22 2.40
N GLN A 120 -2.65 -25.44 3.62
CA GLN A 120 -4.08 -25.28 3.93
C GLN A 120 -4.52 -23.82 3.82
N ASP A 121 -3.63 -22.87 4.13
CA ASP A 121 -3.95 -21.45 4.06
C ASP A 121 -3.73 -20.83 2.68
N LEU A 122 -3.12 -21.55 1.73
CA LEU A 122 -2.92 -21.03 0.38
C LEU A 122 -4.23 -20.65 -0.32
N ALA A 123 -5.31 -21.40 -0.06
CA ALA A 123 -6.63 -21.06 -0.59
C ALA A 123 -7.13 -19.71 -0.07
N HIS A 124 -6.88 -19.41 1.20
CA HIS A 124 -7.18 -18.12 1.81
C HIS A 124 -6.39 -16.98 1.15
N TRP A 125 -5.07 -17.13 1.07
CA TRP A 125 -4.18 -16.16 0.42
C TRP A 125 -4.56 -15.88 -1.04
N GLN A 126 -4.90 -16.91 -1.80
CA GLN A 126 -5.34 -16.77 -3.20
C GLN A 126 -6.71 -16.07 -3.32
N ARG A 127 -7.61 -16.23 -2.34
CA ARG A 127 -8.87 -15.46 -2.30
C ARG A 127 -8.60 -13.97 -2.04
N LEU A 128 -7.76 -13.65 -1.05
CA LEU A 128 -7.40 -12.26 -0.76
C LEU A 128 -6.76 -11.57 -1.96
N LEU A 129 -5.79 -12.22 -2.62
CA LEU A 129 -5.14 -11.67 -3.81
C LEU A 129 -6.13 -11.42 -4.95
N ARG A 130 -7.07 -12.34 -5.19
CA ARG A 130 -8.10 -12.16 -6.22
C ARG A 130 -8.99 -10.96 -5.91
N ARG A 131 -9.42 -10.81 -4.65
CA ARG A 131 -10.24 -9.67 -4.21
C ARG A 131 -9.49 -8.35 -4.39
N ALA A 132 -8.24 -8.28 -3.93
CA ALA A 132 -7.38 -7.11 -4.09
C ALA A 132 -7.19 -6.73 -5.57
N LYS A 133 -6.93 -7.72 -6.44
CA LYS A 133 -6.79 -7.48 -7.88
C LYS A 133 -8.08 -7.03 -8.55
N ALA A 134 -9.22 -7.64 -8.21
CA ALA A 134 -10.52 -7.25 -8.75
C ALA A 134 -10.88 -5.80 -8.38
N GLU A 135 -10.54 -5.39 -7.15
CA GLU A 135 -10.75 -4.03 -6.70
C GLU A 135 -9.78 -3.04 -7.36
N ALA A 136 -8.50 -3.40 -7.50
CA ALA A 136 -7.52 -2.57 -8.21
C ALA A 136 -7.83 -2.40 -9.70
N ALA A 137 -8.50 -3.38 -10.32
CA ALA A 137 -8.94 -3.31 -11.71
C ALA A 137 -10.26 -2.56 -11.90
N SER A 138 -10.99 -2.23 -10.82
CA SER A 138 -12.26 -1.52 -10.92
C SER A 138 -12.04 -0.01 -11.11
N PRO A 139 -12.50 0.59 -12.23
CA PRO A 139 -12.40 2.03 -12.45
C PRO A 139 -13.34 2.88 -11.57
N ALA A 140 -14.20 2.25 -10.77
CA ALA A 140 -15.34 2.88 -10.11
C ALA A 140 -15.03 3.75 -8.86
N ARG A 141 -13.76 4.02 -8.52
CA ARG A 141 -13.38 4.90 -7.40
C ARG A 141 -12.43 6.03 -7.75
N GLN A 142 -12.31 6.38 -9.03
CA GLN A 142 -11.94 7.75 -9.38
C GLN A 142 -13.14 8.64 -9.06
N ARG A 143 -13.25 9.04 -7.79
CA ARG A 143 -14.12 10.12 -7.35
C ARG A 143 -13.88 11.28 -8.34
N PRO A 144 -14.91 11.77 -9.05
CA PRO A 144 -14.76 12.96 -9.88
C PRO A 144 -14.10 14.02 -9.00
N ALA A 145 -13.01 14.63 -9.51
CA ALA A 145 -12.43 15.79 -8.86
C ALA A 145 -13.58 16.79 -8.60
N PRO A 146 -13.69 17.39 -7.41
CA PRO A 146 -14.57 18.53 -7.25
C PRO A 146 -14.11 19.59 -8.25
N ASP A 147 -14.99 19.91 -9.19
CA ASP A 147 -14.79 20.94 -10.21
C ASP A 147 -14.28 22.24 -9.54
N PRO A 148 -13.07 22.73 -9.87
CA PRO A 148 -12.61 24.03 -9.44
C PRO A 148 -13.17 25.11 -10.39
N GLN A 149 -14.48 25.11 -10.65
CA GLN A 149 -15.15 26.16 -11.44
C GLN A 149 -16.51 26.52 -10.85
N ALA A 150 -16.49 27.11 -9.66
CA ALA A 150 -17.61 27.92 -9.18
C ALA A 150 -17.17 29.02 -8.19
N GLN A 151 -16.01 29.65 -8.40
CA GLN A 151 -15.64 30.87 -7.66
C GLN A 151 -14.91 31.84 -8.59
N SER A 152 -15.67 32.48 -9.46
CA SER A 152 -15.25 33.75 -10.07
C SER A 152 -16.49 34.59 -10.33
N ALA A 153 -16.38 35.86 -9.95
CA ALA A 153 -17.38 36.93 -9.91
C ALA A 153 -18.40 36.77 -8.77
N THR A 154 -18.39 37.61 -7.72
CA THR A 154 -18.34 39.08 -7.79
C THR A 154 -17.59 39.70 -6.61
N SER A 155 -16.55 40.49 -6.91
CA SER A 155 -16.03 41.49 -5.98
C SER A 155 -16.84 42.78 -6.04
N ASP A 156 -16.85 43.47 -4.89
CA ASP A 156 -16.98 44.92 -4.68
C ASP A 156 -18.35 45.60 -4.78
N THR A 157 -18.90 46.05 -3.64
CA THR A 157 -18.97 47.48 -3.23
C THR A 157 -19.74 47.65 -1.90
N VAL A 158 -19.11 48.37 -0.96
CA VAL A 158 -19.42 48.75 0.46
C VAL A 158 -20.60 49.77 0.59
N PRO A 159 -20.99 50.40 1.76
CA PRO A 159 -20.89 50.14 3.22
C PRO A 159 -22.21 50.42 4.02
N ALA A 160 -22.12 50.51 5.37
CA ALA A 160 -23.04 51.08 6.39
C ALA A 160 -23.90 50.06 7.18
N ASP A 161 -23.59 49.79 8.46
CA ASP A 161 -23.87 50.59 9.67
C ASP A 161 -25.35 50.51 10.11
N TRP A 162 -25.62 49.68 11.12
CA TRP A 162 -26.56 49.98 12.22
C TRP A 162 -26.36 48.99 13.38
N ASP A 163 -25.79 49.52 14.45
CA ASP A 163 -26.23 49.39 15.84
C ASP A 163 -27.28 48.30 16.18
N GLN A 164 -26.91 47.32 17.02
CA GLN A 164 -27.82 46.95 18.10
C GLN A 164 -27.09 46.45 19.34
N THR A 165 -27.14 47.31 20.34
CA THR A 165 -26.77 47.12 21.74
C THR A 165 -27.82 46.27 22.48
N ALA A 166 -27.37 45.62 23.56
CA ALA A 166 -28.13 45.12 24.72
C ALA A 166 -28.63 43.66 24.72
N ALA A 167 -28.06 42.84 25.62
CA ALA A 167 -28.67 42.65 26.94
C ALA A 167 -27.80 41.77 27.86
N SER A 168 -27.35 42.37 28.97
CA SER A 168 -26.90 41.70 30.18
C SER A 168 -28.02 40.93 30.88
N ARG A 169 -27.68 39.80 31.50
CA ARG A 169 -28.20 39.16 32.75
C ARG A 169 -27.60 37.74 32.77
N GLY A 170 -26.71 37.33 33.66
CA GLY A 170 -26.70 37.49 35.11
C GLY A 170 -27.20 36.18 35.74
N SER A 171 -26.31 35.39 36.37
CA SER A 171 -26.54 34.60 37.61
C SER A 171 -25.42 33.58 37.85
N THR A 172 -24.63 33.82 38.89
CA THR A 172 -23.83 32.84 39.66
C THR A 172 -24.68 32.30 40.85
N PRO A 173 -24.10 31.52 41.80
CA PRO A 173 -24.12 30.05 41.98
C PRO A 173 -24.98 29.65 43.22
N PRO A 174 -24.91 28.45 43.88
CA PRO A 174 -23.77 27.97 44.69
C PRO A 174 -23.58 26.41 44.70
N ASP A 175 -22.37 25.89 44.96
CA ASP A 175 -21.86 25.28 46.22
C ASP A 175 -22.61 24.03 46.77
N SER A 176 -21.89 22.91 46.90
CA SER A 176 -22.07 21.83 47.90
C SER A 176 -20.99 20.75 47.64
N THR A 177 -19.90 20.73 48.42
CA THR A 177 -19.71 20.05 49.73
C THR A 177 -19.58 18.53 49.62
N ALA A 178 -18.46 18.06 50.20
CA ALA A 178 -17.90 16.70 50.23
C ALA A 178 -18.71 15.68 51.06
N PRO A 179 -18.25 14.42 51.10
CA PRO A 179 -17.42 14.00 52.25
C PRO A 179 -16.02 13.49 51.89
#